data_AF-G3U707-F1
#
_entry.id   AF-G3U707-F1
#
_cell.length_a   1.000
_cell.length_b   1.000
_cell.length_c   1.000
_cell.angle_alpha   90.00
_cell.angle_beta   90.00
_cell.angle_gamma   90.00
#
_symmetry.space_group_name_H-M   'P 1'
#
loop_
_entity.id
_entity.type
_entity.pdbx_description
1 polymer ?
#
loop_
_entity_poly.entity_id
_entity_poly.type
_entity_poly.pdbx_seq_one_letter_code
_entity_poly.pdbx_strand_id
1 'polypeptide(L)'
;DIVMTQTPLSLPVTLGEPATISCKSSESLVDSDGDTYLSWYQQKPGQPPRLLIYEVSNRLSGVPDRFVGSGSGTDFTLKISRVEADDVAVYYCMQDTKVPPTVVQPCTKTSLLG
;
A
#
# COMPACT_ATOMS: atom_id res chain seq x y z
N ASP A 1 -15.01 10.13 9.88
CA ASP A 1 -13.62 9.89 9.45
C ASP A 1 -13.57 8.69 8.55
N ILE A 2 -12.78 8.77 7.48
CA ILE A 2 -12.57 7.61 6.60
C ILE A 2 -11.68 6.61 7.30
N VAL A 3 -12.11 5.36 7.39
CA VAL A 3 -11.32 4.27 7.98
C VAL A 3 -10.64 3.49 6.87
N MET A 4 -9.32 3.32 6.96
CA MET A 4 -8.52 2.50 6.05
C MET A 4 -8.20 1.15 6.69
N THR A 5 -8.63 0.07 6.07
CA THR A 5 -8.46 -1.31 6.56
C THR A 5 -7.56 -2.09 5.61
N GLN A 6 -6.39 -2.56 6.08
CA GLN A 6 -5.53 -3.43 5.29
C GLN A 6 -5.65 -4.90 5.67
N THR A 7 -5.52 -5.75 4.65
CA THR A 7 -5.55 -7.20 4.78
C THR A 7 -4.50 -7.85 3.87
N PRO A 8 -3.74 -8.84 4.37
CA PRO A 8 -3.71 -9.32 5.75
C PRO A 8 -2.85 -8.42 6.67
N LEU A 9 -2.93 -8.62 7.99
CA LEU A 9 -2.06 -7.95 8.97
C LEU A 9 -0.62 -8.48 8.93
N SER A 10 -0.47 -9.77 8.61
CA SER A 10 0.81 -10.45 8.43
C SER A 10 0.73 -11.26 7.15
N LEU A 11 1.67 -11.05 6.25
CA LEU A 11 1.75 -11.73 4.96
C LEU A 11 3.08 -12.51 4.87
N PRO A 12 3.05 -13.84 5.04
CA PRO A 12 4.21 -14.65 4.71
C PRO A 12 4.48 -14.58 3.20
N VAL A 13 5.74 -14.41 2.81
CA VAL A 13 6.16 -14.25 1.41
C VAL A 13 7.33 -15.17 1.07
N THR A 14 7.36 -15.66 -0.17
CA THR A 14 8.47 -16.46 -0.71
C THR A 14 9.26 -15.60 -1.69
N LEU A 15 10.59 -15.71 -1.69
CA LEU A 15 11.42 -15.03 -2.67
C LEU A 15 11.05 -15.48 -4.09
N GLY A 16 10.94 -14.53 -5.01
CA GLY A 16 10.59 -14.78 -6.41
C GLY A 16 9.09 -14.91 -6.67
N GLU A 17 8.27 -15.19 -5.65
CA GLU A 17 6.81 -15.30 -5.78
C GLU A 17 6.13 -13.92 -5.67
N PRO A 18 4.92 -13.77 -6.24
CA PRO A 18 4.16 -12.54 -6.10
C PRO A 18 3.53 -12.41 -4.70
N ALA A 19 3.43 -11.18 -4.21
CA ALA A 19 2.68 -10.83 -3.00
C ALA A 19 1.63 -9.76 -3.32
N THR A 20 0.47 -9.82 -2.66
CA THR A 20 -0.60 -8.82 -2.81
C THR A 20 -1.09 -8.38 -1.44
N ILE A 21 -1.21 -7.07 -1.27
CA ILE A 21 -1.73 -6.43 -0.07
C ILE A 21 -2.99 -5.67 -0.46
N SER A 22 -4.08 -5.87 0.26
CA SER A 22 -5.34 -5.17 0.03
C SER A 22 -5.51 -4.04 1.03
N CYS A 23 -6.14 -2.97 0.59
CA CYS A 23 -6.53 -1.82 1.39
C CYS A 23 -7.95 -1.40 1.02
N LYS A 24 -8.83 -1.31 2.02
CA LYS A 24 -10.23 -0.94 1.85
C LYS A 24 -10.55 0.32 2.62
N SER A 25 -11.15 1.31 1.97
CA SER A 25 -11.69 2.50 2.63
C SER A 25 -13.15 2.26 3.03
N SER A 26 -13.61 2.92 4.11
CA SER A 26 -15.01 2.88 4.54
C SER A 26 -15.97 3.59 3.58
N GLU A 27 -15.46 4.51 2.78
CA GLU A 27 -16.20 5.37 1.86
C GLU A 27 -15.40 5.60 0.57
N SER A 28 -16.07 6.05 -0.48
CA SER A 28 -15.43 6.35 -1.76
C SER A 28 -14.36 7.44 -1.60
N LEU A 29 -13.17 7.18 -2.16
CA LEU A 29 -12.05 8.14 -2.18
C LEU A 29 -12.01 8.96 -3.48
N VAL A 30 -13.11 9.09 -4.18
CA VAL A 30 -13.16 10.00 -5.34
C VAL A 30 -13.34 11.42 -4.84
N ASP A 31 -12.41 12.29 -5.20
CA ASP A 31 -12.50 13.71 -4.88
C ASP A 31 -13.37 14.48 -5.88
N SER A 32 -13.62 15.76 -5.58
CA SER A 32 -14.42 16.66 -6.42
C SER A 32 -13.86 16.90 -7.82
N ASP A 33 -12.55 16.71 -8.02
CA ASP A 33 -11.87 16.74 -9.32
C ASP A 33 -12.02 15.43 -10.11
N GLY A 34 -12.56 14.38 -9.48
CA GLY A 34 -12.71 13.04 -10.06
C GLY A 34 -11.54 12.10 -9.78
N ASP A 35 -10.47 12.57 -9.13
CA ASP A 35 -9.27 11.79 -8.85
C ASP A 35 -9.34 11.09 -7.49
N THR A 36 -8.42 10.17 -7.26
CA THR A 36 -8.28 9.46 -5.97
C THR A 36 -6.85 9.57 -5.49
N TYR A 37 -6.68 10.20 -4.33
CA TYR A 37 -5.39 10.39 -3.69
C TYR A 37 -5.19 9.30 -2.64
N LEU A 38 -4.66 8.16 -3.10
CA LEU A 38 -4.23 7.06 -2.25
C LEU A 38 -2.77 6.71 -2.55
N SER A 39 -1.98 6.59 -1.47
CA SER A 39 -0.55 6.32 -1.54
C SER A 39 -0.20 5.04 -0.80
N TRP A 40 0.80 4.31 -1.31
CA TRP A 40 1.40 3.16 -0.65
C TRP A 40 2.81 3.46 -0.21
N TYR A 41 3.15 3.02 0.99
CA TYR A 41 4.45 3.23 1.59
C TYR A 41 5.05 1.91 2.09
N GLN A 42 6.37 1.88 2.13
CA GLN A 42 7.18 0.83 2.73
C GLN A 42 7.98 1.42 3.89
N GLN A 43 8.01 0.73 5.02
CA GLN A 43 8.86 1.07 6.15
C GLN A 43 9.68 -0.15 6.58
N LYS A 44 10.98 -0.07 6.35
CA LYS A 44 11.96 -1.05 6.85
C LYS A 44 12.25 -0.79 8.33
N PRO A 45 12.64 -1.81 9.12
CA PRO A 45 13.03 -1.62 10.51
C PRO A 45 14.09 -0.52 10.68
N GLY A 46 13.83 0.45 11.56
CA GLY A 46 14.74 1.56 11.84
C GLY A 46 14.84 2.64 10.74
N GLN A 47 14.02 2.56 9.68
CA GLN A 47 13.99 3.55 8.61
C GLN A 47 12.68 4.34 8.61
N PRO A 48 12.69 5.59 8.08
CA PRO A 48 11.47 6.34 7.87
C PRO A 48 10.60 5.69 6.77
N PRO A 49 9.28 6.00 6.76
CA PRO A 49 8.41 5.83 5.61
C PRO A 49 9.03 6.18 4.25
N ARG A 50 9.01 5.25 3.30
CA ARG A 50 9.35 5.49 1.89
C ARG A 50 8.09 5.33 1.03
N LEU A 51 7.76 6.36 0.26
CA LEU A 51 6.67 6.32 -0.72
C LEU A 51 7.02 5.35 -1.87
N LEU A 52 6.06 4.50 -2.23
CA LEU A 52 6.15 3.56 -3.35
C LEU A 52 5.26 3.98 -4.52
N ILE A 53 3.97 4.12 -4.23
CA ILE A 53 2.91 4.45 -5.20
C ILE A 53 2.15 5.66 -4.67
N TYR A 54 1.79 6.59 -5.53
CA TYR A 54 0.89 7.72 -5.27
C TYR A 54 -0.24 7.72 -6.30
N GLU A 55 -1.32 8.46 -6.05
CA GLU A 55 -2.49 8.57 -6.95
C GLU A 55 -2.95 7.19 -7.47
N VAL A 56 -3.10 6.25 -6.54
CA VAL A 56 -3.52 4.85 -6.74
C VAL A 56 -2.53 3.97 -7.49
N SER A 57 -1.93 4.44 -8.59
CA SER A 57 -1.16 3.62 -9.53
C SER A 57 0.14 4.24 -10.02
N ASN A 58 0.39 5.52 -9.71
CA ASN A 58 1.60 6.20 -10.14
C ASN A 58 2.79 5.76 -9.27
N ARG A 59 3.75 5.06 -9.87
CA ARG A 59 4.95 4.61 -9.17
C ARG A 59 5.97 5.74 -9.07
N LEU A 60 6.49 5.98 -7.86
CA LEU A 60 7.53 6.99 -7.63
C LEU A 60 8.83 6.62 -8.38
N SER A 61 9.54 7.63 -8.90
CA SER A 61 10.84 7.42 -9.54
C SER A 61 11.83 6.71 -8.61
N GLY A 62 12.57 5.73 -9.14
CA GLY A 62 13.51 4.90 -8.39
C GLY A 62 12.87 3.77 -7.55
N VAL A 63 11.54 3.60 -7.59
CA VAL A 63 10.87 2.40 -7.07
C VAL A 63 10.90 1.31 -8.14
N PRO A 64 11.28 0.06 -7.80
CA PRO A 64 11.31 -1.05 -8.76
C PRO A 64 9.97 -1.28 -9.45
N ASP A 65 10.02 -1.66 -10.73
CA ASP A 65 8.83 -1.89 -11.58
C ASP A 65 7.93 -3.04 -11.10
N ARG A 66 8.47 -3.96 -10.30
CA ARG A 66 7.72 -5.03 -9.63
C ARG A 66 6.63 -4.52 -8.68
N PHE A 67 6.70 -3.27 -8.22
CA PHE A 67 5.64 -2.65 -7.42
C PHE A 67 4.58 -2.03 -8.33
N VAL A 68 3.34 -2.46 -8.13
CA VAL A 68 2.17 -1.99 -8.89
C VAL A 68 1.04 -1.71 -7.92
N GLY A 69 0.54 -0.47 -7.91
CA GLY A 69 -0.70 -0.11 -7.24
C GLY A 69 -1.87 -0.12 -8.20
N SER A 70 -3.05 -0.48 -7.70
CA SER A 70 -4.31 -0.44 -8.45
C SER A 70 -5.49 -0.31 -7.49
N GLY A 71 -6.65 0.06 -8.01
CA GLY A 71 -7.88 0.16 -7.22
C GLY A 71 -8.83 1.22 -7.73
N SER A 72 -10.02 1.24 -7.16
CA SER A 72 -11.04 2.26 -7.45
C SER A 72 -12.14 2.22 -6.39
N GLY A 73 -12.83 3.35 -6.20
CA GLY A 73 -13.94 3.45 -5.26
C GLY A 73 -13.46 3.24 -3.82
N THR A 74 -13.65 2.03 -3.30
CA THR A 74 -13.29 1.65 -1.93
C THR A 74 -12.20 0.60 -1.82
N ASP A 75 -11.79 -0.02 -2.93
CA ASP A 75 -10.95 -1.22 -2.90
C ASP A 75 -9.66 -0.99 -3.69
N PHE A 76 -8.53 -1.14 -2.99
CA PHE A 76 -7.20 -0.84 -3.48
C PHE A 76 -6.24 -1.99 -3.18
N THR A 77 -5.24 -2.17 -4.04
CA THR A 77 -4.23 -3.22 -3.88
C THR A 77 -2.83 -2.71 -4.21
N LEU A 78 -1.85 -3.26 -3.51
CA LEU A 78 -0.44 -3.20 -3.86
C LEU A 78 0.02 -4.61 -4.20
N LYS A 79 0.50 -4.79 -5.43
CA LYS A 79 1.10 -6.04 -5.90
C LYS A 79 2.61 -5.87 -6.01
N ILE A 80 3.33 -6.84 -5.46
CA ILE A 80 4.77 -7.07 -5.68
C ILE A 80 4.85 -8.28 -6.60
N SER A 81 5.24 -8.10 -7.87
CA SER A 81 5.20 -9.20 -8.85
C SER A 81 6.26 -10.28 -8.61
N ARG A 82 7.37 -9.91 -7.97
CA ARG A 82 8.47 -10.79 -7.61
C ARG A 82 9.10 -10.30 -6.32
N VAL A 83 8.84 -10.97 -5.20
CA VAL A 83 9.37 -10.58 -3.90
C VAL A 83 10.89 -10.77 -3.83
N GLU A 84 11.59 -9.75 -3.34
CA GLU A 84 13.00 -9.79 -2.98
C GLU A 84 13.19 -9.73 -1.46
N ALA A 85 14.39 -10.10 -0.96
CA ALA A 85 14.69 -10.06 0.48
C ALA A 85 14.50 -8.66 1.07
N ASP A 86 14.78 -7.64 0.27
CA ASP A 86 14.61 -6.24 0.60
C ASP A 86 13.15 -5.76 0.68
N ASP A 87 12.19 -6.60 0.30
CA ASP A 87 10.75 -6.30 0.36
C ASP A 87 10.13 -6.74 1.71
N VAL A 88 10.92 -7.28 2.64
CA VAL A 88 10.51 -7.59 4.01
C VAL A 88 10.41 -6.28 4.82
N ALA A 89 9.19 -5.82 5.06
CA ALA A 89 8.91 -4.51 5.64
C ALA A 89 7.49 -4.45 6.22
N VAL A 90 7.16 -3.30 6.81
CA VAL A 90 5.77 -2.90 7.07
C VAL A 90 5.29 -2.04 5.91
N TYR A 91 4.09 -2.33 5.41
CA TYR A 91 3.43 -1.60 4.33
C TYR A 91 2.16 -0.94 4.82
N TYR A 92 1.92 0.30 4.38
CA TYR A 92 0.68 1.01 4.67
C TYR A 92 0.13 1.76 3.46
N CYS A 93 -1.19 1.77 3.34
CA CYS A 93 -1.94 2.59 2.40
C CYS A 93 -2.44 3.86 3.12
N MET A 94 -2.36 5.02 2.52
CA MET A 94 -2.86 6.27 3.12
C MET A 94 -3.77 6.97 2.14
N GLN A 95 -4.90 7.47 2.61
CA GLN A 95 -5.77 8.32 1.81
C GLN A 95 -5.53 9.78 2.19
N ASP A 96 -5.38 10.62 1.17
CA ASP A 96 -5.25 12.07 1.29
C ASP A 96 -6.40 12.81 0.60
N THR A 97 -7.41 12.06 0.15
CA THR A 97 -8.55 12.57 -0.63
C THR A 97 -9.51 13.37 0.24
N LYS A 98 -9.85 12.88 1.44
CA LYS A 98 -10.77 13.56 2.37
C LYS A 98 -10.03 13.96 3.64
N VAL A 99 -10.37 15.14 4.15
CA VAL A 99 -9.80 15.68 5.40
C VAL A 99 -10.63 15.30 6.62
N PRO A 100 -10.00 15.01 7.77
CA PRO A 100 -8.54 14.92 7.95
C PRO A 100 -7.97 13.66 7.26
N PRO A 101 -6.70 13.70 6.78
CA PRO A 101 -6.02 12.50 6.29
C PRO A 101 -6.01 11.44 7.39
N THR A 102 -6.40 10.21 7.07
CA THR A 102 -6.48 9.15 8.09
C THR A 102 -5.25 8.24 8.00
N VAL A 103 -4.52 8.16 9.11
CA VAL A 103 -3.45 7.17 9.31
C VAL A 103 -4.07 5.80 9.62
N VAL A 104 -3.51 4.76 9.03
CA VAL A 104 -4.03 3.38 9.05
C VAL A 104 -4.11 2.79 10.45
N GLN A 105 -5.25 2.19 10.77
CA GLN A 105 -5.35 1.09 11.71
C GLN A 105 -6.11 -0.02 10.99
N PRO A 106 -5.45 -1.04 10.38
CA PRO A 106 -4.11 -1.59 10.68
C PRO A 106 -3.12 -1.69 9.48
N CYS A 107 -1.80 -1.84 9.73
CA CYS A 107 -0.76 -2.01 8.68
C CYS A 107 -0.44 -3.50 8.37
N THR A 108 0.17 -3.77 7.22
CA THR A 108 0.56 -5.13 6.78
C THR A 108 2.06 -5.35 6.97
N LYS A 109 2.44 -6.36 7.75
CA LYS A 109 3.84 -6.79 7.91
C LYS A 109 4.14 -7.99 7.01
N THR A 110 5.21 -7.93 6.21
CA THR A 110 5.70 -9.09 5.45
C THR A 110 6.79 -9.85 6.19
N SER A 111 6.91 -11.15 5.95
CA SER A 111 7.96 -12.01 6.52
C SER A 111 8.31 -13.15 5.56
N LEU A 112 9.59 -13.51 5.43
CA LEU A 112 9.99 -14.63 4.59
C LEU A 112 9.45 -15.96 5.14
N LEU A 113 8.93 -16.80 4.26
CA LEU A 113 8.77 -18.22 4.50
C LEU A 113 10.17 -18.85 4.46
N GLY A 114 10.52 -19.54 5.56
CA GLY A 114 11.79 -20.26 5.69
C GLY A 114 11.86 -21.51 4.84
#